data_AF-B5X7Q0-F1
#
_entry.id   AF-B5X7Q0-F1
#
_cell.length_a   1.000
_cell.length_b   1.000
_cell.length_c   1.000
_cell.angle_alpha   90.00
_cell.angle_beta   90.00
_cell.angle_gamma   90.00
#
_symmetry.space_group_name_H-M   'P 1'
#
loop_
_entity.id
_entity.type
_entity.pdbx_description
1 polymer ?
#
loop_
_entity_poly.entity_id
_entity_poly.type
_entity_poly.pdbx_seq_one_letter_code
_entity_poly.pdbx_strand_id
1 'polypeptide(L)'
;MAELWSAISAALPVTEAEFPLDFSEKVEPCVVDVLKRCRQQLYTGSGRWRQNAQIILDFSWEKLNTGTWRDVDKEWCLYSYGCLFKVAALCRDDASPATVQEVILTCDLGLLMGAAIMDNILQTIVRILQNEIGKRHSNEKDPSEGVSAKKMKVDSVSVPVVKQALAVPRILCPSLESFMKDYLDPQKPVILGGIIDHWPAFKNHPWSIEYLQTVAGCQTTC
;
A
#
# COMPACT_ATOMS: atom_id res chain seq x y z
N MET A 1 -21.79 -7.45 6.25
CA MET A 1 -21.20 -6.14 5.86
C MET A 1 -21.68 -4.98 6.71
N ALA A 2 -22.89 -4.99 7.28
CA ALA A 2 -23.25 -4.03 8.33
C ALA A 2 -22.21 -4.03 9.48
N GLU A 3 -21.71 -5.20 9.86
CA GLU A 3 -20.62 -5.34 10.84
C GLU A 3 -19.28 -4.79 10.33
N LEU A 4 -18.95 -4.99 9.04
CA LEU A 4 -17.73 -4.44 8.42
C LEU A 4 -17.79 -2.91 8.35
N TRP A 5 -18.90 -2.37 7.86
CA TRP A 5 -19.13 -0.93 7.84
C TRP A 5 -19.15 -0.34 9.25
N SER A 6 -19.75 -1.04 10.22
CA SER A 6 -19.74 -0.65 11.64
C SER A 6 -18.29 -0.58 12.16
N ALA A 7 -17.46 -1.59 11.91
CA ALA A 7 -16.07 -1.61 12.31
C ALA A 7 -15.23 -0.50 11.63
N ILE A 8 -15.44 -0.26 10.33
CA ILE A 8 -14.75 0.81 9.58
C ILE A 8 -15.20 2.19 10.09
N SER A 9 -16.50 2.40 10.28
CA SER A 9 -17.04 3.67 10.78
C SER A 9 -16.58 3.97 12.21
N ALA A 10 -16.39 2.95 13.05
CA ALA A 10 -15.80 3.11 14.38
C ALA A 10 -14.32 3.49 14.36
N ALA A 11 -13.60 3.24 13.26
CA ALA A 11 -12.21 3.65 13.08
C ALA A 11 -12.06 5.07 12.50
N LEU A 12 -13.15 5.66 11.99
CA LEU A 12 -13.16 7.02 11.45
C LEU A 12 -13.40 8.06 12.57
N PRO A 13 -13.04 9.34 12.34
CA PRO A 13 -13.40 10.43 13.25
C PRO A 13 -14.90 10.44 13.56
N VAL A 14 -15.29 10.75 14.79
CA VAL A 14 -16.67 10.55 15.26
C VAL A 14 -17.62 11.54 14.60
N THR A 15 -17.13 12.76 14.36
CA THR A 15 -17.91 13.83 13.72
C THR A 15 -17.28 14.29 12.41
N GLU A 16 -18.09 14.83 11.49
CA GLU A 16 -17.58 15.40 10.23
C GLU A 16 -16.56 16.51 10.47
N ALA A 17 -16.72 17.28 11.54
CA ALA A 17 -15.85 18.39 11.90
C ALA A 17 -14.44 17.92 12.34
N GLU A 18 -14.32 16.72 12.89
CA GLU A 18 -13.04 16.12 13.29
C GLU A 18 -12.28 15.50 12.11
N PHE A 19 -12.91 15.33 10.95
CA PHE A 19 -12.28 14.72 9.79
C PHE A 19 -11.42 15.75 9.03
N PRO A 20 -10.08 15.61 9.05
CA PRO A 20 -9.17 16.64 8.57
C PRO A 20 -9.15 16.70 7.04
N LEU A 21 -9.26 17.91 6.49
CA LEU A 21 -9.12 18.23 5.07
C LEU A 21 -8.39 19.57 4.93
N ASP A 22 -7.18 19.63 5.47
CA ASP A 22 -6.34 20.83 5.43
C ASP A 22 -5.34 20.73 4.28
N PHE A 23 -5.66 21.39 3.17
CA PHE A 23 -4.82 21.43 1.96
C PHE A 23 -4.37 22.86 1.67
N SER A 24 -3.17 23.00 1.10
CA SER A 24 -2.67 24.32 0.68
C SER A 24 -3.31 24.79 -0.64
N GLU A 25 -3.06 26.05 -1.00
CA GLU A 25 -3.55 26.68 -2.24
C GLU A 25 -3.06 25.99 -3.53
N LYS A 26 -2.12 25.05 -3.42
CA LYS A 26 -1.65 24.22 -4.54
C LYS A 26 -2.72 23.25 -5.04
N VAL A 27 -3.67 22.89 -4.18
CA VAL A 27 -4.79 22.02 -4.55
C VAL A 27 -5.91 22.88 -5.12
N GLU A 28 -6.35 22.54 -6.33
CA GLU A 28 -7.39 23.28 -7.04
C GLU A 28 -8.69 23.35 -6.20
N PRO A 29 -9.33 24.53 -6.05
CA PRO A 29 -10.51 24.69 -5.19
C PRO A 29 -11.65 23.72 -5.52
N CYS A 30 -11.85 23.41 -6.81
CA CYS A 30 -12.84 22.45 -7.26
C CYS A 30 -12.59 21.04 -6.68
N VAL A 31 -11.33 20.62 -6.55
CA VAL A 31 -10.94 19.32 -5.98
C VAL A 31 -11.20 19.31 -4.48
N VAL A 32 -10.87 20.41 -3.79
CA VAL A 32 -11.20 20.60 -2.37
C VAL A 32 -12.71 20.52 -2.13
N ASP A 33 -13.53 21.07 -3.02
CA ASP A 33 -14.98 20.95 -2.93
C ASP A 33 -15.48 19.52 -3.13
N VAL A 34 -14.86 18.74 -4.03
CA VAL A 34 -15.16 17.31 -4.20
C VAL A 34 -14.79 16.51 -2.94
N LEU A 35 -13.63 16.81 -2.33
CA LEU A 35 -13.20 16.21 -1.05
C LEU A 35 -14.19 16.49 0.08
N LYS A 36 -14.63 17.76 0.22
CA LYS A 36 -15.65 18.14 1.22
C LYS A 36 -16.97 17.40 1.00
N ARG A 37 -17.39 17.25 -0.26
CA ARG A 37 -18.59 16.45 -0.60
C ARG A 37 -18.41 14.98 -0.22
N CYS A 38 -17.28 14.36 -0.55
CA CYS A 38 -16.98 12.99 -0.12
C CYS A 38 -17.03 12.83 1.39
N ARG A 39 -16.43 13.75 2.14
CA ARG A 39 -16.48 13.77 3.60
C ARG A 39 -17.92 13.86 4.10
N GLN A 40 -18.72 14.80 3.61
CA GLN A 40 -20.13 14.91 4.01
C GLN A 40 -20.90 13.61 3.71
N GLN A 41 -20.70 13.01 2.53
CA GLN A 41 -21.36 11.76 2.12
C GLN A 41 -20.94 10.56 2.96
N LEU A 42 -19.69 10.55 3.44
CA LEU A 42 -19.17 9.55 4.37
C LEU A 42 -20.02 9.50 5.64
N TYR A 43 -20.44 10.66 6.18
CA TYR A 43 -21.26 10.72 7.39
C TYR A 43 -22.77 10.62 7.13
N THR A 44 -23.27 11.17 6.03
CA THR A 44 -24.73 11.18 5.75
C THR A 44 -25.25 9.90 5.10
N GLY A 45 -24.41 9.09 4.48
CA GLY A 45 -24.84 7.84 3.84
C GLY A 45 -25.56 7.99 2.52
N SER A 46 -25.57 9.19 1.92
CA SER A 46 -26.32 9.49 0.70
C SER A 46 -25.44 10.10 -0.39
N GLY A 47 -25.61 9.70 -1.65
CA GLY A 47 -25.06 10.41 -2.81
C GLY A 47 -24.10 9.62 -3.69
N ARG A 48 -23.41 10.34 -4.60
CA ARG A 48 -22.49 9.81 -5.62
C ARG A 48 -21.04 9.74 -5.13
N TRP A 49 -20.83 9.29 -3.91
CA TRP A 49 -19.51 9.26 -3.28
C TRP A 49 -18.50 8.35 -3.98
N ARG A 50 -18.91 7.24 -4.61
CA ARG A 50 -18.00 6.42 -5.42
C ARG A 50 -17.44 7.22 -6.61
N GLN A 51 -18.28 7.96 -7.32
CA GLN A 51 -17.85 8.78 -8.45
C GLN A 51 -16.96 9.95 -7.99
N ASN A 52 -17.33 10.61 -6.89
CA ASN A 52 -16.53 11.69 -6.34
C ASN A 52 -15.16 11.19 -5.84
N ALA A 53 -15.11 10.02 -5.22
CA ALA A 53 -13.85 9.37 -4.82
C ALA A 53 -12.98 9.04 -6.05
N GLN A 54 -13.60 8.56 -7.14
CA GLN A 54 -12.87 8.29 -8.38
C GLN A 54 -12.28 9.56 -8.99
N ILE A 55 -12.99 10.69 -8.99
CA ILE A 55 -12.46 11.98 -9.45
C ILE A 55 -11.20 12.38 -8.66
N ILE A 56 -11.22 12.21 -7.32
CA ILE A 56 -10.07 12.51 -6.46
C ILE A 56 -8.89 11.59 -6.80
N LEU A 57 -9.16 10.28 -6.99
CA LEU A 57 -8.14 9.30 -7.35
C LEU A 57 -7.49 9.61 -8.70
N ASP A 58 -8.29 9.88 -9.74
CA ASP A 58 -7.81 10.15 -11.09
C ASP A 58 -6.95 11.42 -11.11
N PHE A 59 -7.45 12.51 -10.49
CA PHE A 59 -6.71 13.76 -10.37
C PHE A 59 -5.39 13.58 -9.61
N SER A 60 -5.43 12.93 -8.45
CA SER A 60 -4.23 12.73 -7.62
C SER A 60 -3.22 11.82 -8.31
N TRP A 61 -3.69 10.77 -9.00
CA TRP A 61 -2.85 9.89 -9.80
C TRP A 61 -2.11 10.64 -10.90
N GLU A 62 -2.81 11.48 -11.67
CA GLU A 62 -2.19 12.29 -12.72
C GLU A 62 -1.06 13.15 -12.13
N LYS A 63 -1.32 13.81 -11.00
CA LYS A 63 -0.36 14.70 -10.36
C LYS A 63 0.84 13.96 -9.76
N LEU A 64 0.63 12.79 -9.16
CA LEU A 64 1.71 11.91 -8.70
C LEU A 64 2.62 11.44 -9.84
N ASN A 65 2.09 11.32 -11.06
CA ASN A 65 2.82 10.80 -12.23
C ASN A 65 3.30 11.88 -13.22
N THR A 66 3.23 13.18 -12.87
CA THR A 66 3.58 14.28 -13.79
C THR A 66 5.08 14.64 -13.80
N GLY A 67 5.92 14.08 -12.91
CA GLY A 67 7.33 14.47 -12.80
C GLY A 67 8.23 13.48 -12.07
N THR A 68 9.44 13.93 -11.68
CA THR A 68 10.31 13.08 -10.87
C THR A 68 9.78 12.99 -9.45
N TRP A 69 9.90 11.82 -8.81
CA TRP A 69 9.34 11.58 -7.47
C TRP A 69 9.82 12.59 -6.40
N ARG A 70 10.99 13.22 -6.59
CA ARG A 70 11.54 14.22 -5.66
C ARG A 70 10.79 15.55 -5.68
N ASP A 71 10.13 15.85 -6.80
CA ASP A 71 9.41 17.10 -7.02
C ASP A 71 7.90 16.94 -6.76
N VAL A 72 7.48 15.73 -6.37
CA VAL A 72 6.09 15.41 -6.05
C VAL A 72 5.73 16.10 -4.74
N ASP A 73 4.74 16.98 -4.83
CA ASP A 73 4.27 17.73 -3.67
C ASP A 73 3.62 16.82 -2.62
N LYS A 74 3.81 17.17 -1.34
CA LYS A 74 3.19 16.49 -0.21
C LYS A 74 1.66 16.51 -0.27
N GLU A 75 1.09 17.54 -0.92
CA GLU A 75 -0.35 17.68 -1.10
C GLU A 75 -0.94 16.49 -1.87
N TRP A 76 -0.16 15.75 -2.67
CA TRP A 76 -0.69 14.58 -3.37
C TRP A 76 -1.01 13.38 -2.43
N CYS A 77 -0.83 13.54 -1.12
CA CYS A 77 -1.49 12.74 -0.10
C CYS A 77 -3.03 12.68 -0.26
N LEU A 78 -3.62 13.58 -1.06
CA LEU A 78 -4.98 13.47 -1.60
C LEU A 78 -5.31 12.07 -2.14
N TYR A 79 -4.32 11.34 -2.70
CA TYR A 79 -4.52 9.98 -3.18
C TYR A 79 -4.99 9.03 -2.06
N SER A 80 -4.45 9.17 -0.84
CA SER A 80 -4.89 8.40 0.34
C SER A 80 -6.33 8.70 0.73
N TYR A 81 -6.75 9.96 0.63
CA TYR A 81 -8.15 10.35 0.88
C TYR A 81 -9.08 9.77 -0.19
N GLY A 82 -8.67 9.81 -1.47
CA GLY A 82 -9.40 9.15 -2.57
C GLY A 82 -9.58 7.66 -2.32
N CYS A 83 -8.50 6.97 -1.92
CA CYS A 83 -8.54 5.55 -1.56
C CYS A 83 -9.50 5.30 -0.40
N LEU A 84 -9.41 6.09 0.68
CA LEU A 84 -10.28 5.95 1.84
C LEU A 84 -11.76 6.12 1.48
N PHE A 85 -12.11 7.16 0.71
CA PHE A 85 -13.49 7.40 0.30
C PHE A 85 -14.01 6.30 -0.62
N LYS A 86 -13.18 5.78 -1.55
CA LYS A 86 -13.54 4.66 -2.41
C LYS A 86 -13.76 3.37 -1.61
N VAL A 87 -12.86 3.06 -0.68
CA VAL A 87 -12.98 1.90 0.22
C VAL A 87 -14.24 1.99 1.05
N ALA A 88 -14.50 3.13 1.68
CA ALA A 88 -15.71 3.36 2.44
C ALA A 88 -16.97 3.17 1.55
N ALA A 89 -16.92 3.65 0.31
CA ALA A 89 -17.99 3.47 -0.67
C ALA A 89 -18.29 2.02 -1.00
N LEU A 90 -17.26 1.24 -1.30
CA LEU A 90 -17.37 -0.17 -1.59
C LEU A 90 -17.86 -0.97 -0.38
N CYS A 91 -17.44 -0.61 0.84
CA CYS A 91 -17.82 -1.32 2.06
C CYS A 91 -19.27 -1.09 2.53
N ARG A 92 -19.91 0.01 2.10
CA ARG A 92 -21.34 0.26 2.32
C ARG A 92 -22.25 -0.40 1.28
N ASP A 93 -21.72 -0.65 0.09
CA ASP A 93 -22.41 -1.38 -0.98
C ASP A 93 -22.35 -2.91 -0.72
N ASP A 94 -22.66 -3.70 -1.76
CA ASP A 94 -22.80 -5.15 -1.64
C ASP A 94 -21.47 -5.90 -1.47
N ALA A 95 -21.54 -6.99 -0.69
CA ALA A 95 -20.46 -7.82 -0.18
C ALA A 95 -19.86 -8.82 -1.18
N SER A 96 -19.85 -8.49 -2.47
CA SER A 96 -19.40 -9.44 -3.48
C SER A 96 -17.89 -9.74 -3.32
N PRO A 97 -17.42 -10.96 -3.67
CA PRO A 97 -15.98 -11.27 -3.66
C PRO A 97 -15.16 -10.29 -4.50
N ALA A 98 -15.72 -9.81 -5.62
CA ALA A 98 -15.09 -8.79 -6.45
C ALA A 98 -14.96 -7.44 -5.72
N THR A 99 -15.99 -7.04 -4.98
CA THR A 99 -15.96 -5.82 -4.14
C THR A 99 -14.85 -5.91 -3.09
N VAL A 100 -14.71 -7.06 -2.42
CA VAL A 100 -13.67 -7.27 -1.40
C VAL A 100 -12.27 -7.18 -2.01
N GLN A 101 -12.07 -7.80 -3.18
CA GLN A 101 -10.80 -7.70 -3.90
C GLN A 101 -10.49 -6.26 -4.32
N GLU A 102 -11.48 -5.51 -4.80
CA GLU A 102 -11.32 -4.10 -5.18
C GLU A 102 -10.98 -3.22 -3.96
N VAL A 103 -11.61 -3.49 -2.81
CA VAL A 103 -11.30 -2.81 -1.55
C VAL A 103 -9.85 -3.04 -1.13
N ILE A 104 -9.39 -4.29 -1.14
CA ILE A 104 -8.00 -4.64 -0.79
C ILE A 104 -7.03 -3.95 -1.75
N LEU A 105 -7.26 -4.05 -3.06
CA LEU A 105 -6.45 -3.38 -4.07
C LEU A 105 -6.39 -1.87 -3.85
N THR A 106 -7.51 -1.25 -3.51
CA THR A 106 -7.58 0.20 -3.26
C THR A 106 -6.79 0.59 -2.01
N CYS A 107 -6.84 -0.21 -0.94
CA CYS A 107 -6.00 -0.01 0.24
C CYS A 107 -4.51 -0.16 -0.10
N ASP A 108 -4.13 -1.22 -0.81
CA ASP A 108 -2.74 -1.49 -1.18
C ASP A 108 -2.15 -0.36 -2.03
N LEU A 109 -2.92 0.13 -3.01
CA LEU A 109 -2.52 1.30 -3.81
C LEU A 109 -2.37 2.55 -2.95
N GLY A 110 -3.30 2.81 -2.04
CA GLY A 110 -3.23 3.98 -1.15
C GLY A 110 -2.02 3.93 -0.21
N LEU A 111 -1.65 2.73 0.26
CA LEU A 111 -0.48 2.51 1.11
C LEU A 111 0.84 2.58 0.35
N LEU A 112 0.83 2.21 -0.93
CA LEU A 112 2.01 2.23 -1.80
C LEU A 112 2.28 3.63 -2.36
N MET A 113 1.24 4.35 -2.75
CA MET A 113 1.35 5.60 -3.52
C MET A 113 0.98 6.85 -2.74
N GLY A 114 0.18 6.71 -1.67
CA GLY A 114 -0.25 7.82 -0.85
C GLY A 114 0.62 8.04 0.39
N ALA A 115 0.21 8.97 1.24
CA ALA A 115 0.79 9.20 2.56
C ALA A 115 -0.09 8.59 3.66
N ALA A 116 0.48 8.37 4.85
CA ALA A 116 -0.30 7.95 6.00
C ALA A 116 -1.24 9.08 6.43
N ILE A 117 -2.55 8.83 6.42
CA ILE A 117 -3.56 9.76 6.93
C ILE A 117 -4.27 9.14 8.14
N MET A 118 -4.72 9.97 9.09
CA MET A 118 -5.50 9.58 10.26
C MET A 118 -4.93 8.31 10.95
N ASP A 119 -3.68 8.39 11.39
CA ASP A 119 -2.96 7.30 12.06
C ASP A 119 -2.97 5.96 11.29
N ASN A 120 -2.69 6.02 9.99
CA ASN A 120 -2.70 4.88 9.08
C ASN A 120 -4.06 4.18 8.97
N ILE A 121 -5.12 4.97 8.78
CA ILE A 121 -6.50 4.44 8.68
C ILE A 121 -6.64 3.32 7.63
N LEU A 122 -5.94 3.40 6.49
CA LEU A 122 -5.98 2.36 5.45
C LEU A 122 -5.42 1.01 5.97
N GLN A 123 -4.33 1.02 6.74
CA GLN A 123 -3.82 -0.20 7.40
C GLN A 123 -4.83 -0.75 8.41
N THR A 124 -5.47 0.14 9.18
CA THR A 124 -6.52 -0.25 10.13
C THR A 124 -7.68 -0.93 9.41
N ILE A 125 -8.12 -0.40 8.27
CA ILE A 125 -9.19 -1.00 7.45
C ILE A 125 -8.75 -2.35 6.89
N VAL A 126 -7.52 -2.49 6.37
CA VAL A 126 -6.98 -3.79 5.92
C VAL A 126 -7.04 -4.84 7.03
N ARG A 127 -6.62 -4.48 8.25
CA ARG A 127 -6.69 -5.38 9.41
C ARG A 127 -8.14 -5.78 9.75
N ILE A 128 -9.08 -4.84 9.69
CA ILE A 128 -10.51 -5.12 9.90
C ILE A 128 -11.01 -6.11 8.84
N LEU A 129 -10.69 -5.88 7.56
CA LEU A 129 -11.07 -6.76 6.45
C LEU A 129 -10.51 -8.17 6.59
N GLN A 130 -9.21 -8.30 6.93
CA GLN A 130 -8.56 -9.59 7.14
C GLN A 130 -9.22 -10.39 8.26
N ASN A 131 -9.58 -9.74 9.37
CA ASN A 131 -10.29 -10.38 10.48
C ASN A 131 -11.68 -10.88 10.04
N GLU A 132 -12.42 -10.08 9.28
CA GLU A 132 -13.75 -10.45 8.78
C GLU A 132 -13.71 -11.60 7.76
N ILE A 133 -12.71 -11.61 6.87
CA ILE A 133 -12.48 -12.73 5.94
C ILE A 133 -12.05 -13.99 6.70
N GLY A 134 -11.18 -13.85 7.71
CA GLY A 134 -10.75 -14.96 8.56
C GLY A 134 -11.89 -15.60 9.36
N LYS A 135 -12.84 -14.80 9.87
CA LYS A 135 -14.06 -15.30 10.53
C LYS A 135 -14.94 -16.11 9.58
N ARG A 136 -15.13 -15.64 8.34
CA ARG A 136 -15.94 -16.37 7.33
C ARG A 136 -15.34 -17.74 7.01
N HIS A 137 -14.02 -17.83 6.86
CA HIS A 137 -13.34 -19.11 6.64
C HIS A 137 -13.31 -20.03 7.86
N SER A 138 -13.49 -19.49 9.08
CA SER A 138 -13.55 -20.28 10.31
C SER A 138 -14.93 -20.90 10.54
N ASN A 139 -15.99 -20.23 10.10
CA ASN A 139 -17.37 -20.70 10.22
C ASN A 139 -17.78 -21.77 9.19
N GLU A 140 -16.93 -22.06 8.19
CA GLU A 140 -17.12 -23.14 7.21
C GLU A 140 -16.39 -24.44 7.59
N LYS A 141 -15.72 -24.50 8.74
CA LYS A 141 -15.10 -25.73 9.25
C LYS A 141 -15.99 -26.40 10.30
N ASP A 142 -16.39 -27.64 10.03
CA ASP A 142 -17.06 -28.54 10.97
C ASP A 142 -16.31 -28.62 12.33
N PRO A 143 -17.03 -28.81 13.45
CA PRO A 143 -16.47 -28.76 14.79
C PRO A 143 -15.76 -30.06 15.16
N SER A 144 -14.51 -30.24 14.72
CA SER A 144 -13.54 -31.06 15.45
C SER A 144 -12.11 -30.60 15.18
N GLU A 145 -11.58 -29.79 16.09
CA GLU A 145 -10.33 -30.05 16.82
C GLU A 145 -9.79 -28.74 17.43
N GLY A 146 -9.92 -28.66 18.76
CA GLY A 146 -8.94 -28.10 19.68
C GLY A 146 -8.25 -26.79 19.33
N VAL A 147 -8.78 -25.70 19.89
CA VAL A 147 -8.05 -24.44 20.09
C VAL A 147 -6.77 -24.72 20.88
N SER A 148 -5.62 -24.62 20.21
CA SER A 148 -4.34 -24.42 20.88
C SER A 148 -3.85 -23.02 20.57
N ALA A 149 -3.76 -22.21 21.62
CA ALA A 149 -3.11 -20.90 21.58
C ALA A 149 -1.70 -21.07 21.01
N LYS A 150 -1.51 -20.68 19.75
CA LYS A 150 -0.19 -20.66 19.11
C LYS A 150 0.65 -19.56 19.77
N LYS A 151 1.31 -19.92 20.86
CA LYS A 151 2.59 -19.30 21.22
C LYS A 151 3.47 -19.36 19.98
N MET A 152 4.05 -18.23 19.59
CA MET A 152 5.12 -18.15 18.60
C MET A 152 6.26 -19.06 19.05
N LYS A 153 6.23 -20.32 18.60
CA LYS A 153 7.45 -21.08 18.44
C LYS A 153 8.18 -20.39 17.32
N VAL A 154 9.34 -19.82 17.64
CA VAL A 154 10.37 -19.53 16.65
C VAL A 154 10.79 -20.89 16.12
N ASP A 155 10.03 -21.37 15.15
CA ASP A 155 10.43 -22.50 14.35
C ASP A 155 11.65 -22.01 13.60
N SER A 156 12.80 -22.62 13.86
CA SER A 156 14.02 -22.37 13.12
C SER A 156 13.69 -22.61 11.66
N VAL A 157 13.46 -21.54 10.90
CA VAL A 157 13.17 -21.61 9.49
C VAL A 157 14.33 -22.36 8.87
N SER A 158 14.10 -23.62 8.51
CA SER A 158 15.07 -24.42 7.78
C SER A 158 15.29 -23.68 6.46
N VAL A 159 16.43 -23.00 6.35
CA VAL A 159 16.83 -22.29 5.15
C VAL A 159 16.62 -23.23 3.96
N PRO A 160 15.85 -22.84 2.93
CA PRO A 160 15.63 -23.69 1.77
C PRO A 160 16.99 -24.09 1.18
N VAL A 161 17.29 -25.39 1.20
CA VAL A 161 18.54 -25.88 0.62
C VAL A 161 18.43 -25.72 -0.89
N VAL A 162 19.08 -24.69 -1.42
CA VAL A 162 19.18 -24.46 -2.86
C VAL A 162 19.91 -25.65 -3.47
N LYS A 163 19.24 -26.42 -4.32
CA LYS A 163 19.87 -27.51 -5.08
C LYS A 163 20.95 -26.89 -5.96
N GLN A 164 22.21 -27.31 -5.80
CA GLN A 164 23.35 -26.75 -6.55
C GLN A 164 23.16 -26.80 -8.07
N ALA A 165 22.42 -27.79 -8.58
CA ALA A 165 22.07 -27.89 -10.00
C ALA A 165 21.17 -26.76 -10.54
N LEU A 166 20.51 -26.00 -9.66
CA LEU A 166 19.67 -24.85 -9.99
C LEU A 166 20.36 -23.53 -9.60
N ALA A 167 21.64 -23.56 -9.22
CA ALA A 167 22.35 -22.36 -8.83
C ALA A 167 22.54 -21.43 -10.04
N VAL A 168 22.16 -20.16 -9.87
CA VAL A 168 22.40 -19.12 -10.87
C VAL A 168 23.92 -18.86 -10.96
N PRO A 169 24.52 -18.88 -12.17
CA PRO A 169 25.95 -18.66 -12.32
C PRO A 169 26.35 -17.25 -11.86
N ARG A 170 27.56 -17.13 -11.29
CA ARG A 170 28.15 -15.84 -10.87
C ARG A 170 29.33 -15.53 -11.77
N ILE A 171 29.37 -14.33 -12.34
CA ILE A 171 30.48 -13.85 -13.18
C ILE A 171 30.98 -12.51 -12.67
N LEU A 172 32.28 -12.26 -12.83
CA LEU A 172 32.94 -11.04 -12.36
C LEU A 172 33.19 -10.11 -13.55
N CYS A 173 32.66 -8.89 -13.48
CA CYS A 173 32.92 -7.82 -14.45
C CYS A 173 32.97 -8.28 -15.93
N PRO A 174 31.91 -8.92 -16.47
CA PRO A 174 31.92 -9.31 -17.88
C PRO A 174 31.96 -8.09 -18.79
N SER A 175 32.48 -8.26 -20.00
CA SER A 175 32.27 -7.26 -21.06
C SER A 175 30.80 -7.19 -21.43
N LEU A 176 30.37 -6.03 -21.96
CA LEU A 176 29.00 -5.86 -22.44
C LEU A 176 28.66 -6.89 -23.53
N GLU A 177 29.59 -7.16 -24.45
CA GLU A 177 29.41 -8.11 -25.54
C GLU A 177 29.19 -9.54 -25.03
N SER A 178 30.03 -10.02 -24.10
CA SER A 178 29.88 -11.35 -23.51
C SER A 178 28.59 -11.47 -22.70
N PHE A 179 28.24 -10.42 -21.93
CA PHE A 179 26.98 -10.39 -21.21
C PHE A 179 25.77 -10.48 -22.15
N MET A 180 25.77 -9.70 -23.23
CA MET A 180 24.69 -9.68 -24.21
C MET A 180 24.48 -11.04 -24.85
N LYS A 181 25.56 -11.59 -25.44
CA LYS A 181 25.54 -12.85 -26.18
C LYS A 181 25.18 -14.05 -25.32
N ASP A 182 25.76 -14.14 -24.12
CA ASP A 182 25.71 -15.37 -23.33
C ASP A 182 24.54 -15.39 -22.31
N TYR A 183 23.97 -14.22 -21.97
CA TYR A 183 22.94 -14.09 -20.93
C TYR A 183 21.72 -13.26 -21.33
N LEU A 184 21.89 -12.05 -21.89
CA LEU A 184 20.77 -11.17 -22.20
C LEU A 184 19.90 -11.70 -23.35
N ASP A 185 20.51 -11.94 -24.51
CA ASP A 185 19.84 -12.45 -25.72
C ASP A 185 19.18 -13.82 -25.47
N PRO A 186 19.84 -14.80 -24.82
CA PRO A 186 19.21 -16.08 -24.49
C PRO A 186 18.31 -16.04 -23.23
N GLN A 187 18.12 -14.87 -22.61
CA GLN A 187 17.31 -14.67 -21.40
C GLN A 187 17.68 -15.60 -20.23
N LYS A 188 18.99 -15.82 -20.03
CA LYS A 188 19.51 -16.67 -18.96
C LYS A 188 19.82 -15.84 -17.70
N PRO A 189 19.35 -16.25 -16.51
CA PRO A 189 19.67 -15.55 -15.27
C PRO A 189 21.16 -15.66 -14.95
N VAL A 190 21.74 -14.57 -14.43
CA VAL A 190 23.14 -14.50 -14.02
C VAL A 190 23.32 -13.49 -12.88
N ILE A 191 24.24 -13.76 -11.97
CA ILE A 191 24.65 -12.83 -10.92
C ILE A 191 25.93 -12.13 -11.36
N LEU A 192 25.88 -10.80 -11.45
CA LEU A 192 27.03 -9.96 -11.78
C LEU A 192 27.74 -9.51 -10.50
N GLY A 193 28.99 -9.93 -10.32
CA GLY A 193 29.86 -9.47 -9.23
C GLY A 193 30.89 -8.45 -9.72
N GLY A 194 31.40 -7.61 -8.80
CA GLY A 194 32.44 -6.62 -9.10
C GLY A 194 31.94 -5.33 -9.77
N ILE A 195 30.65 -5.25 -10.13
CA ILE A 195 30.08 -4.10 -10.85
C ILE A 195 29.74 -2.95 -9.89
N ILE A 196 29.07 -3.25 -8.78
CA ILE A 196 28.48 -2.24 -7.88
C ILE A 196 29.27 -2.02 -6.60
N ASP A 197 30.40 -2.72 -6.43
CA ASP A 197 31.22 -2.71 -5.21
C ASP A 197 31.77 -1.30 -4.87
N HIS A 198 31.79 -0.40 -5.85
CA HIS A 198 32.22 0.98 -5.69
C HIS A 198 31.07 1.95 -5.38
N TRP A 199 29.81 1.50 -5.35
CA TRP A 199 28.68 2.39 -5.10
C TRP A 199 28.79 3.03 -3.72
N PRO A 200 28.43 4.32 -3.57
CA PRO A 200 28.42 5.01 -2.29
C PRO A 200 27.64 4.26 -1.20
N ALA A 201 26.55 3.57 -1.61
CA ALA A 201 25.70 2.74 -0.75
C ALA A 201 26.45 1.61 -0.01
N PHE A 202 27.64 1.20 -0.48
CA PHE A 202 28.49 0.21 0.18
C PHE A 202 29.75 0.80 0.81
N LYS A 203 30.04 2.09 0.58
CA LYS A 203 31.28 2.75 1.03
C LYS A 203 30.99 4.06 1.76
N ASN A 204 30.98 5.17 1.03
CA ASN A 204 31.04 6.51 1.61
C ASN A 204 29.70 6.98 2.19
N HIS A 205 28.59 6.38 1.76
CA HIS A 205 27.23 6.69 2.22
C HIS A 205 26.45 5.40 2.40
N PRO A 206 26.84 4.56 3.39
CA PRO A 206 26.21 3.27 3.58
C PRO A 206 24.74 3.47 3.89
N TRP A 207 23.88 2.65 3.27
CA TRP A 207 22.45 2.69 3.55
C TRP A 207 22.15 1.99 4.88
N SER A 208 22.63 2.58 5.98
CA SER A 208 22.33 2.15 7.34
C SER A 208 20.88 2.50 7.70
N ILE A 209 20.35 1.85 8.74
CA ILE A 209 19.00 2.13 9.22
C ILE A 209 18.88 3.60 9.64
N GLU A 210 19.89 4.14 10.31
CA GLU A 210 19.92 5.54 10.77
C GLU A 210 19.95 6.51 9.58
N TYR A 211 20.74 6.20 8.53
CA TYR A 211 20.78 6.99 7.31
C TYR A 211 19.41 6.99 6.63
N LEU A 212 18.80 5.81 6.45
CA LEU A 212 17.49 5.67 5.83
C LEU A 212 16.39 6.39 6.64
N GLN A 213 16.43 6.31 7.97
CA GLN A 213 15.53 7.07 8.84
C GLN A 213 15.72 8.58 8.66
N THR A 214 16.96 9.05 8.50
CA THR A 214 17.26 10.48 8.32
C THR A 214 16.76 11.01 6.98
N VAL A 215 16.97 10.27 5.88
CA VAL A 215 16.65 10.75 4.52
C VAL A 215 15.24 10.39 4.05
N ALA A 216 14.65 9.34 4.61
CA ALA A 216 13.36 8.79 4.18
C ALA A 216 12.42 8.42 5.33
N GLY A 217 12.81 8.55 6.61
CA GLY A 217 11.97 8.16 7.74
C GLY A 217 10.74 9.04 7.96
N CYS A 218 10.77 10.29 7.52
CA CYS A 218 9.64 11.22 7.61
C CYS A 218 8.78 11.26 6.33
N GLN A 219 9.10 10.45 5.30
CA GLN A 219 8.30 10.43 4.06
C GLN A 219 6.89 9.83 4.26
N THR A 220 6.56 9.36 5.47
CA THR A 220 5.23 8.90 5.86
C THR A 220 4.42 9.91 6.69
N THR A 221 4.89 11.14 6.91
CA THR A 221 4.11 12.12 7.69
C THR A 221 3.73 13.34 6.86
N CYS A 222 2.54 13.29 6.29
CA CYS A 222 1.71 14.46 5.97
C CYS A 222 0.48 14.40 6.86
#